data_AF-A0A7K0P0U5-F1
#
_entry.id   AF-A0A7K0P0U5-F1
#
_cell.length_a   1.000
_cell.length_b   1.000
_cell.length_c   1.000
_cell.angle_alpha   90.00
_cell.angle_beta   90.00
_cell.angle_gamma   90.00
#
_symmetry.space_group_name_H-M   'P 1'
#
loop_
_entity.id
_entity.type
_entity.pdbx_description
1 polymer ?
#
loop_
_entity_poly.entity_id
_entity_poly.type
_entity_poly.pdbx_seq_one_letter_code
_entity_poly.pdbx_strand_id
1 'polypeptide(L)'
;MPHCDPDLLALMALGEPVDDADLVAHLNSCVGCQSELASLTDVVALARLGVVEVPGPSPDVWGRIAALAFVADTDATDVPHSAGSVVELRPARHARRWWPLVAVAAALALVVGGAGVLGLLPSRSGSAVIVASTELAPLPGTTSTATGGRA
;
A
#
# COMPACT_ATOMS: atom_id res chain seq x y z
N MET A 1 -17.59 15.92 -13.77
CA MET A 1 -16.84 16.02 -12.50
C MET A 1 -16.04 14.76 -12.33
N PRO A 2 -14.87 14.79 -11.67
CA PRO A 2 -14.19 13.58 -11.24
C PRO A 2 -15.12 12.73 -10.35
N HIS A 3 -14.90 11.41 -10.33
CA HIS A 3 -15.56 10.51 -9.40
C HIS A 3 -15.16 10.81 -7.95
N CYS A 4 -15.91 10.27 -6.98
CA CYS A 4 -15.58 10.36 -5.56
C CYS A 4 -14.16 9.83 -5.28
N ASP A 5 -13.54 10.37 -4.23
CA ASP A 5 -12.29 9.83 -3.71
C ASP A 5 -12.53 8.37 -3.25
N PRO A 6 -11.75 7.39 -3.76
CA PRO A 6 -11.89 5.99 -3.36
C PRO A 6 -11.70 5.78 -1.85
N ASP A 7 -10.88 6.59 -1.16
CA ASP A 7 -10.67 6.45 0.29
C ASP A 7 -11.94 6.81 1.07
N LEU A 8 -12.71 7.81 0.61
CA LEU A 8 -13.99 8.17 1.20
C LEU A 8 -15.06 7.09 0.93
N LEU A 9 -15.07 6.49 -0.27
CA LEU A 9 -15.92 5.34 -0.57
C LEU A 9 -15.60 4.14 0.33
N ALA A 10 -14.32 3.88 0.59
CA ALA A 10 -13.88 2.83 1.49
C ALA A 10 -14.30 3.08 2.95
N LEU A 11 -14.18 4.32 3.44
CA LEU A 11 -14.66 4.69 4.78
C LEU A 11 -16.16 4.46 4.93
N MET A 12 -16.97 4.91 3.96
CA MET A 12 -18.41 4.66 3.98
C MET A 12 -18.74 3.16 3.91
N ALA A 13 -18.02 2.37 3.10
CA ALA A 13 -18.21 0.92 3.03
C ALA A 13 -17.87 0.21 4.35
N LEU A 14 -16.86 0.69 5.08
CA LEU A 14 -16.53 0.23 6.43
C LEU A 14 -17.58 0.64 7.48
N GLY A 15 -18.49 1.56 7.13
CA GLY A 15 -19.50 2.12 8.02
C GLY A 15 -19.01 3.31 8.84
N GLU A 16 -17.86 3.89 8.48
CA GLU A 16 -17.36 5.11 9.11
C GLU A 16 -18.14 6.33 8.62
N PRO A 17 -18.46 7.29 9.51
CA PRO A 17 -19.19 8.48 9.14
C PRO A 17 -18.35 9.38 8.24
N VAL A 18 -18.94 9.84 7.14
CA VAL A 18 -18.36 10.83 6.23
C VAL A 18 -19.35 11.98 6.08
N ASP A 19 -19.06 13.12 6.70
CA ASP A 19 -19.90 14.31 6.69
C ASP A 19 -19.55 15.24 5.52
N ASP A 20 -19.86 14.79 4.30
CA ASP A 20 -19.66 15.57 3.06
C ASP A 20 -20.93 15.55 2.19
N ALA A 21 -21.64 16.68 2.18
CA ALA A 21 -22.91 16.81 1.47
C ALA A 21 -22.76 16.79 -0.06
N ASP A 22 -21.66 17.32 -0.59
CA ASP A 22 -21.40 17.35 -2.04
C ASP A 22 -21.06 15.95 -2.54
N LEU A 23 -20.27 15.21 -1.76
CA LEU A 23 -20.00 13.80 -2.00
C LEU A 23 -21.30 12.98 -1.98
N VAL A 24 -22.17 13.16 -0.99
CA VAL A 24 -23.47 12.45 -0.92
C VAL A 24 -24.36 12.80 -2.11
N ALA A 25 -24.42 14.08 -2.52
CA ALA A 25 -25.16 14.49 -3.70
C ALA A 25 -24.61 13.85 -4.99
N HIS A 26 -23.29 13.77 -5.12
CA HIS A 26 -22.64 13.09 -6.24
C HIS A 26 -22.93 11.59 -6.24
N LEU A 27 -22.79 10.90 -5.10
CA LEU A 27 -23.10 9.48 -4.97
C LEU A 27 -24.52 9.17 -5.42
N ASN A 28 -25.49 10.00 -5.02
CA ASN A 28 -26.89 9.80 -5.39
C ASN A 28 -27.17 9.98 -6.90
N SER A 29 -26.27 10.63 -7.65
CA SER A 29 -26.43 10.90 -9.08
C SER A 29 -25.48 10.12 -9.98
N CYS A 30 -24.41 9.51 -9.45
CA CYS A 30 -23.38 8.81 -10.23
C CYS A 30 -23.44 7.29 -10.05
N VAL A 31 -23.89 6.57 -11.10
CA VAL A 31 -23.95 5.10 -11.13
C VAL A 31 -22.57 4.44 -10.92
N GLY A 32 -21.49 5.07 -11.41
CA GLY A 32 -20.12 4.57 -11.22
C GLY A 32 -19.74 4.51 -9.74
N CYS A 33 -19.90 5.62 -9.02
CA CYS A 33 -19.60 5.68 -7.59
C CYS A 33 -20.53 4.80 -6.76
N GLN A 34 -21.81 4.64 -7.15
CA GLN A 34 -22.73 3.69 -6.51
C GLN A 34 -22.27 2.24 -6.68
N SER A 35 -21.83 1.87 -7.88
CA SER A 35 -21.34 0.53 -8.17
C SER A 35 -20.05 0.20 -7.41
N GLU A 36 -19.16 1.19 -7.27
CA GLU A 36 -17.93 1.04 -6.51
C GLU A 36 -18.21 0.91 -5.00
N LEU A 37 -19.08 1.75 -4.45
CA LEU A 37 -19.50 1.63 -3.04
C LEU A 37 -20.18 0.27 -2.76
N ALA A 38 -21.02 -0.21 -3.67
CA ALA A 38 -21.66 -1.53 -3.55
C ALA A 38 -20.61 -2.66 -3.53
N SER A 39 -19.64 -2.63 -4.47
CA SER A 39 -18.55 -3.61 -4.51
C SER A 39 -17.71 -3.62 -3.23
N LEU A 40 -17.39 -2.44 -2.67
CA LEU A 40 -16.65 -2.34 -1.42
C LEU A 40 -17.47 -2.86 -0.23
N THR A 41 -18.77 -2.55 -0.19
CA THR A 41 -19.69 -3.02 0.85
C THR A 41 -19.81 -4.55 0.85
N ASP A 42 -19.85 -5.18 -0.32
CA ASP A 42 -19.87 -6.65 -0.45
C ASP A 42 -18.61 -7.30 0.11
N VAL A 43 -17.43 -6.73 -0.17
CA VAL A 43 -16.16 -7.21 0.40
C VAL A 43 -16.16 -7.09 1.93
N VAL A 44 -16.63 -5.97 2.47
CA VAL A 44 -16.75 -5.77 3.92
C VAL A 44 -17.73 -6.77 4.54
N ALA A 45 -18.86 -7.03 3.89
CA ALA A 45 -19.84 -8.01 4.34
C ALA A 45 -19.21 -9.42 4.40
N LEU A 46 -18.51 -9.85 3.34
CA LEU A 46 -17.80 -11.12 3.31
C LEU A 46 -16.71 -11.22 4.40
N ALA A 47 -15.94 -10.15 4.61
CA ALA A 47 -14.92 -10.10 5.65
C ALA A 47 -15.53 -10.26 7.05
N ARG A 48 -16.68 -9.62 7.30
CA ARG A 48 -17.41 -9.70 8.58
C ARG A 48 -18.03 -11.07 8.85
N LEU A 49 -18.34 -11.86 7.82
CA LEU A 49 -18.87 -13.21 7.98
C LEU A 49 -17.89 -14.18 8.65
N GLY A 50 -16.60 -13.83 8.78
CA GLY A 50 -15.67 -14.51 9.68
C GLY A 50 -15.66 -16.03 9.51
N VAL A 51 -15.43 -16.52 8.29
CA VAL A 51 -15.60 -17.95 7.97
C VAL A 51 -14.45 -18.83 8.50
N VAL A 52 -13.39 -18.24 9.05
CA VAL A 52 -12.24 -18.98 9.55
C VAL A 52 -12.01 -18.65 11.00
N GLU A 53 -12.15 -19.66 11.86
CA GLU A 53 -11.57 -19.64 13.19
C GLU A 53 -10.05 -19.57 13.02
N VAL A 54 -9.49 -18.36 13.11
CA VAL A 54 -8.05 -18.16 12.99
C VAL A 54 -7.43 -18.62 14.31
N PRO A 55 -6.64 -19.71 14.32
CA PRO A 55 -5.97 -20.12 15.55
C PRO A 55 -5.07 -18.98 16.01
N GLY A 56 -5.15 -18.66 17.30
CA GLY A 56 -4.28 -17.66 17.89
C GLY A 56 -2.80 -18.00 17.66
N PRO A 57 -1.91 -17.00 17.67
CA PRO A 57 -0.48 -17.25 17.55
C PRO A 57 0.00 -18.18 18.67
N SER A 58 1.01 -19.00 18.40
CA SER A 58 1.59 -19.90 19.40
C SER A 58 2.13 -19.13 20.61
N PRO A 59 2.11 -19.68 21.82
CA PRO A 59 2.58 -19.00 23.05
C PRO A 59 4.02 -18.48 22.94
N ASP A 60 4.88 -19.16 22.19
CA ASP A 60 6.27 -18.76 21.94
C ASP A 60 6.38 -17.40 21.22
N VAL A 61 5.38 -17.03 20.39
CA VAL A 61 5.34 -15.72 19.73
C VAL A 61 5.17 -14.62 20.77
N TRP A 62 4.28 -14.83 21.75
CA TRP A 62 4.09 -13.90 22.85
C TRP A 62 5.33 -13.83 23.76
N GLY A 63 5.97 -14.98 24.03
CA GLY A 63 7.23 -15.02 24.77
C GLY A 63 8.34 -14.22 24.10
N ARG A 64 8.44 -14.29 22.77
CA ARG A 64 9.40 -13.49 21.99
C ARG A 64 9.07 -12.00 21.98
N ILE A 65 7.80 -11.62 21.83
CA ILE A 65 7.37 -10.20 21.88
C ILE A 65 7.68 -9.61 23.24
N ALA A 66 7.36 -10.32 24.32
CA ALA A 66 7.69 -9.91 25.68
C ALA A 66 9.20 -9.74 25.85
N ALA A 67 10.01 -10.71 25.42
CA ALA A 67 11.46 -10.61 25.51
C ALA A 67 12.03 -9.37 24.77
N LEU A 68 11.47 -8.99 23.62
CA LEU A 68 11.88 -7.79 22.90
C LEU A 68 11.41 -6.50 23.60
N ALA A 69 10.18 -6.48 24.11
CA ALA A 69 9.61 -5.32 24.79
C ALA A 69 10.30 -5.01 26.13
N PHE A 70 10.71 -6.04 26.87
CA PHE A 70 11.37 -5.89 28.17
C PHE A 70 12.88 -5.64 28.08
N VAL A 71 13.54 -5.96 26.96
CA VAL A 71 14.96 -5.60 26.73
C VAL A 71 15.12 -4.11 26.41
N ALA A 72 14.10 -3.47 25.83
CA ALA A 72 14.15 -2.05 25.48
C ALA A 72 14.10 -1.10 26.70
N ASP A 73 13.63 -1.57 27.87
CA ASP A 73 13.45 -0.72 29.06
C ASP A 73 14.70 -0.70 29.97
N THR A 74 15.62 -1.67 29.83
CA THR A 74 16.80 -1.79 30.70
C THR A 74 18.12 -1.35 30.06
N ASP A 75 18.14 -1.05 28.76
CA ASP A 75 19.34 -0.60 28.07
C ASP A 75 19.01 0.50 27.05
N ALA A 76 18.82 1.73 27.54
CA ALA A 76 19.07 2.93 26.74
C ALA A 76 20.58 3.19 26.58
N THR A 77 21.37 2.13 26.43
CA THR A 77 22.80 2.15 26.19
C THR A 77 23.01 1.61 24.77
N ASP A 78 23.22 2.55 23.84
CA ASP A 78 23.71 2.38 22.47
C ASP A 78 23.66 0.94 21.90
N VAL A 79 22.47 0.50 21.46
CA VAL A 79 22.32 -0.75 20.72
C VAL A 79 22.97 -0.55 19.36
N PRO A 80 24.03 -1.30 18.98
CA PRO A 80 24.54 -1.24 17.62
C PRO A 80 23.38 -1.63 16.71
N HIS A 81 22.99 -0.73 15.81
CA HIS A 81 22.01 -1.02 14.77
C HIS A 81 22.59 -2.17 13.92
N SER A 82 22.27 -3.40 14.30
CA SER A 82 22.59 -4.57 13.52
C SER A 82 21.76 -4.43 12.27
N ALA A 83 22.39 -3.91 11.21
CA ALA A 83 21.81 -3.80 9.89
C ALA A 83 21.22 -5.17 9.55
N GLY A 84 19.90 -5.30 9.68
CA GLY A 84 19.22 -6.55 9.45
C GLY A 84 19.66 -7.06 8.09
N SER A 85 20.25 -8.26 8.06
CA SER A 85 20.76 -8.81 6.80
C SER A 85 19.58 -8.90 5.85
N VAL A 86 19.59 -8.07 4.82
CA VAL A 86 18.56 -8.06 3.79
C VAL A 86 18.55 -9.46 3.19
N VAL A 87 17.51 -10.23 3.51
CA VAL A 87 17.28 -11.52 2.88
C VAL A 87 16.83 -11.20 1.46
N GLU A 88 17.77 -11.25 0.52
CA GLU A 88 17.43 -11.14 -0.89
C GLU A 88 16.48 -12.29 -1.24
N LEU A 89 15.24 -11.91 -1.55
CA LEU A 89 14.24 -12.81 -2.10
C LEU A 89 14.83 -13.43 -3.37
N ARG A 90 15.20 -14.71 -3.29
CA ARG A 90 15.81 -15.43 -4.41
C ARG A 90 14.84 -15.34 -5.59
N PRO A 91 15.20 -14.70 -6.72
CA PRO A 91 14.29 -14.60 -7.85
C PRO A 91 13.97 -16.01 -8.33
N ALA A 92 12.67 -16.35 -8.35
CA ALA A 92 12.21 -17.64 -8.82
C ALA A 92 12.59 -17.82 -10.29
N ARG A 93 13.65 -18.60 -10.53
CA ARG A 93 14.23 -18.87 -11.87
C ARG A 93 13.25 -19.61 -12.80
N HIS A 94 12.08 -20.00 -12.30
CA HIS A 94 11.07 -20.79 -13.00
C HIS A 94 10.21 -19.96 -13.97
N ALA A 95 10.24 -18.62 -13.88
CA ALA A 95 9.47 -17.73 -14.75
C ALA A 95 9.98 -17.70 -16.21
N ARG A 96 11.27 -18.00 -16.44
CA ARG A 96 11.92 -17.75 -17.73
C ARG A 96 11.64 -18.79 -18.82
N ARG A 97 11.12 -19.97 -18.47
CA ARG A 97 10.94 -21.09 -19.41
C ARG A 97 9.67 -21.01 -20.27
N TRP A 98 8.68 -20.21 -19.88
CA TRP A 98 7.34 -20.13 -20.49
C TRP A 98 7.03 -18.75 -21.09
N TRP A 99 7.88 -17.75 -20.81
CA TRP A 99 7.87 -16.44 -21.48
C TRP A 99 7.86 -16.49 -23.01
N PRO A 100 8.55 -17.41 -23.72
CA PRO A 100 8.45 -17.42 -25.18
C PRO A 100 7.05 -17.81 -25.69
N LEU A 101 6.25 -18.55 -24.91
CA LEU A 101 4.87 -18.89 -25.27
C LEU A 101 3.89 -17.74 -24.96
N VAL A 102 4.14 -16.97 -23.90
CA VAL A 102 3.33 -15.79 -23.55
C VAL A 102 3.56 -14.64 -24.53
N ALA A 103 4.78 -14.46 -25.04
CA ALA A 103 5.11 -13.40 -26.00
C ALA A 103 4.35 -13.53 -27.34
N VAL A 104 4.06 -14.76 -27.79
CA VAL A 104 3.31 -14.99 -29.04
C VAL A 104 1.82 -14.66 -28.87
N ALA A 105 1.23 -14.91 -27.69
CA ALA A 105 -0.17 -14.58 -27.42
C ALA A 105 -0.41 -13.05 -27.29
N ALA A 106 0.54 -12.31 -26.71
CA ALA A 106 0.44 -10.86 -26.53
C ALA A 106 0.40 -10.08 -27.87
N ALA A 107 1.07 -10.57 -28.91
CA ALA A 107 1.08 -9.94 -30.23
C ALA A 107 -0.30 -9.97 -30.91
N LEU A 108 -1.14 -10.98 -30.64
CA LEU A 108 -2.50 -11.06 -31.19
C LEU A 108 -3.49 -10.16 -30.43
N ALA A 109 -3.29 -9.96 -29.12
CA ALA A 109 -4.14 -9.08 -28.31
C ALA A 109 -3.95 -7.58 -28.63
N LEU A 110 -2.72 -7.16 -28.97
CA LEU A 110 -2.43 -5.75 -29.33
C LEU A 110 -3.10 -5.31 -30.63
N VAL A 111 -3.34 -6.22 -31.57
CA VAL A 111 -3.99 -5.90 -32.86
C VAL A 111 -5.50 -5.67 -32.71
N VAL A 112 -6.13 -6.25 -31.68
CA VAL A 112 -7.58 -6.14 -31.45
C VAL A 112 -7.93 -5.10 -30.37
N GLY A 113 -7.02 -4.76 -29.44
CA GLY A 113 -7.32 -3.86 -28.30
C GLY A 113 -6.37 -2.68 -28.07
N GLY A 114 -5.34 -2.48 -28.90
CA GLY A 114 -4.22 -1.58 -28.60
C GLY A 114 -4.53 -0.07 -28.65
N ALA A 115 -5.59 0.35 -29.33
CA ALA A 115 -5.90 1.78 -29.50
C ALA A 115 -6.69 2.40 -28.32
N GLY A 116 -7.31 1.59 -27.45
CA GLY A 116 -8.15 2.10 -26.36
C GLY A 116 -7.39 2.46 -25.09
N VAL A 117 -6.27 1.78 -24.80
CA VAL A 117 -5.60 1.87 -23.50
C VAL A 117 -4.65 3.07 -23.41
N LEU A 118 -3.96 3.46 -24.49
CA LEU A 118 -3.00 4.57 -24.44
C LEU A 118 -3.65 5.97 -24.30
N GLY A 119 -4.95 6.10 -24.60
CA GLY A 119 -5.69 7.36 -24.43
C GLY A 119 -6.19 7.62 -23.00
N LEU A 120 -6.13 6.62 -22.11
CA LEU A 120 -6.63 6.69 -20.74
C LEU A 120 -5.54 6.93 -19.68
N LEU A 121 -4.26 7.04 -20.05
CA LEU A 121 -3.23 7.39 -19.09
C LEU A 121 -3.10 8.91 -19.00
N PRO A 122 -3.53 9.55 -17.89
CA PRO A 122 -3.24 10.95 -17.69
C PRO A 122 -1.72 11.12 -17.57
N SER A 123 -1.16 11.97 -18.41
CA SER A 123 0.22 12.43 -18.34
C SER A 123 0.51 12.95 -16.93
N ARG A 124 1.19 12.14 -16.11
CA ARG A 124 1.74 12.60 -14.83
C ARG A 124 2.95 13.50 -15.11
N SER A 125 2.68 14.71 -15.56
CA SER A 125 3.61 15.82 -15.54
C SER A 125 3.44 16.58 -14.22
N GLY A 126 3.60 15.88 -13.10
CA GLY A 126 3.67 16.51 -11.80
C GLY A 126 5.11 16.86 -11.50
N SER A 127 5.48 18.14 -11.63
CA SER A 127 6.65 18.64 -10.91
C SER A 127 6.41 18.36 -9.42
N ALA A 128 7.29 17.60 -8.79
CA ALA A 128 7.20 17.33 -7.36
C ALA A 128 7.31 18.66 -6.61
N VAL A 129 6.17 19.25 -6.25
CA VAL A 129 6.11 20.39 -5.35
C VAL A 129 6.42 19.83 -3.96
N ILE A 130 7.59 20.16 -3.44
CA ILE A 130 8.00 19.78 -2.09
C ILE A 130 7.22 20.67 -1.13
N VAL A 131 6.10 20.18 -0.60
CA VAL A 131 5.18 20.95 0.26
C VAL A 131 5.69 21.05 1.71
N ALA A 132 6.70 20.28 2.10
CA ALA A 132 7.40 20.48 3.37
C ALA A 132 8.81 19.89 3.33
N SER A 133 9.81 20.73 3.61
CA SER A 133 11.14 20.29 4.02
C SER A 133 11.26 20.68 5.49
N THR A 134 11.46 19.70 6.36
CA THR A 134 11.77 19.95 7.78
C THR A 134 13.26 19.70 7.98
N GLU A 135 13.98 20.73 8.42
CA GLU A 135 15.40 20.62 8.72
C GLU A 135 15.52 19.94 10.09
N LEU A 136 15.86 18.65 10.11
CA LEU A 136 16.09 17.93 11.35
C LEU A 136 17.43 18.39 11.94
N ALA A 137 17.37 19.16 13.03
CA ALA A 137 18.53 19.38 13.86
C ALA A 137 18.91 18.05 14.55
N PRO A 138 20.19 17.67 14.57
CA PRO A 138 20.62 16.47 15.28
C PRO A 138 20.33 16.63 16.78
N LEU A 139 19.79 15.58 17.39
CA LEU A 139 19.57 15.54 18.83
C LEU A 139 20.92 15.63 19.56
N PRO A 140 21.00 16.32 20.72
CA PRO A 140 22.25 16.48 21.46
C PRO A 140 22.83 15.11 21.83
N GLY A 141 24.06 14.85 21.40
CA GLY A 141 24.76 13.58 21.59
C GLY A 141 24.85 12.67 20.36
N THR A 142 24.21 13.03 19.22
CA THR A 142 24.27 12.24 17.98
C THR A 142 25.13 12.92 16.91
N THR A 143 26.16 12.23 16.39
CA THR A 143 26.94 12.67 15.23
C THR A 143 26.68 11.73 14.06
N SER A 144 25.67 12.02 13.22
CA SER A 144 25.47 11.31 11.95
C SER A 144 25.84 12.22 10.79
N THR A 145 26.92 11.88 10.08
CA THR A 145 27.31 12.56 8.84
C THR A 145 26.51 11.98 7.67
N ALA A 146 25.49 12.69 7.20
CA ALA A 146 24.78 12.34 5.97
C ALA A 146 25.63 12.73 4.75
N THR A 147 26.34 11.79 4.14
CA THR A 147 27.00 12.02 2.84
C THR A 147 25.95 11.92 1.73
N GLY A 148 25.39 13.07 1.34
CA GLY A 148 24.49 13.18 0.18
C GLY A 148 25.25 12.98 -1.13
N GLY A 149 25.44 11.72 -1.54
CA GLY A 149 25.99 11.38 -2.85
C GLY A 149 24.96 11.60 -3.96
N ARG A 150 25.14 12.66 -4.75
CA ARG A 150 24.49 12.82 -6.07
C ARG A 150 25.54 12.61 -7.15
N ALA A 151 25.27 11.66 -8.05
CA ALA A 151 25.72 11.68 -9.44
C ALA A 151 24.61 11.02 -10.28
#